data_AF-C4Z5H2-F1
#
_entry.id   AF-C4Z5H2-F1
#
_cell.length_a   1.000
_cell.length_b   1.000
_cell.length_c   1.000
_cell.angle_alpha   90.00
_cell.angle_beta   90.00
_cell.angle_gamma   90.00
#
_symmetry.space_group_name_H-M   'P 1'
#
loop_
_entity.id
_entity.type
_entity.pdbx_description
1 polymer ?
#
loop_
_entity_poly.entity_id
_entity_poly.type
_entity_poly.pdbx_seq_one_letter_code
_entity_poly.pdbx_strand_id
1 'polypeptide(L)'
;MDGMLSQDEINALLSGMGSGGDDAESTGTATVTDTPDNNSAEDSFTLTESEKDAVGEISNISMGTAATTLSSLLSQKVNITTPKVEVATWDDLSREYDRPCVMMQISYKEGLAGNNVLILKENDVKIITDLMMGGTGTANPDEPLSELHLSAIGEAMNQMMGSAATSMSSMFNRKIDISPPVANLVETYNELDEGMPAFLNKPFVKVAFKMQIGDLIDSEIMQLYPKEFAQELLNMFTPSSDDSSNSQPQPEPQPASQAPVQQPAPQAQPVQQPAPQAQSVQQPDMNMQQAGMMGQAVPQQGMAMQQGMPMQGMPYGYGMPMQGMMGQPMPMQGYAQPQDVNVAPAAFQPFATDVNPISQKENIELIKDVPLEVTVELGRTTKSIKDILEFAPGTIVELNKIAGESVDVLVNGKYVAKGEVVVIEESFGVRITEIIK
;
A
#
# COMPACT_ATOMS: atom_id res chain seq x y z
N MET A 1 31.05 66.28 3.55
CA MET A 1 30.67 64.94 3.07
C MET A 1 31.40 63.95 3.98
N ASP A 2 30.67 62.93 4.42
CA ASP A 2 31.02 61.88 5.39
C ASP A 2 31.17 62.25 6.87
N GLY A 3 30.02 62.22 7.56
CA GLY A 3 29.95 61.79 8.96
C GLY A 3 29.16 60.47 9.00
N MET A 4 29.81 59.35 8.71
CA MET A 4 29.27 58.03 9.02
C MET A 4 29.34 57.85 10.53
N LEU A 5 28.18 57.65 11.15
CA LEU A 5 28.07 57.27 12.56
C LEU A 5 28.73 55.91 12.75
N SER A 6 29.45 55.75 13.86
CA SER A 6 30.07 54.47 14.20
C SER A 6 29.01 53.43 14.58
N GLN A 7 29.31 52.14 14.37
CA GLN A 7 28.38 51.04 14.65
C GLN A 7 27.97 50.97 16.13
N ASP A 8 28.81 51.49 17.03
CA ASP A 8 28.53 51.59 18.47
C ASP A 8 27.51 52.70 18.78
N GLU A 9 27.51 53.81 18.04
CA GLU A 9 26.49 54.88 18.16
C GLU A 9 25.14 54.43 17.59
N ILE A 10 25.15 53.61 16.53
CA ILE A 10 23.93 53.00 15.98
C ILE A 10 23.31 52.02 16.98
N ASN A 11 24.13 51.19 17.64
CA ASN A 11 23.65 50.27 18.66
C ASN A 11 23.11 50.99 19.90
N ALA A 12 23.74 52.10 20.33
CA ALA A 12 23.27 52.90 21.45
C ALA A 12 21.94 53.61 21.18
N LEU A 13 21.67 54.00 19.92
CA LEU A 13 20.38 54.55 19.51
C LEU A 13 19.28 53.49 19.37
N LEU A 14 19.64 52.26 19.00
CA LEU A 14 18.69 51.16 18.85
C LEU A 14 18.33 50.48 20.19
N SER A 15 19.25 50.46 21.16
CA SER A 15 19.02 49.92 22.50
C SER A 15 18.28 50.88 23.45
N GLY A 16 18.14 52.16 23.07
CA GLY A 16 17.51 53.21 23.88
C GLY A 16 15.98 53.29 23.79
N MET A 17 15.33 52.46 22.97
CA MET A 17 13.86 52.45 22.84
C MET A 17 13.29 51.04 23.11
N GLY A 18 13.40 50.59 24.35
CA GLY A 18 12.84 49.30 24.74
C GLY A 18 13.11 48.86 26.18
N SER A 19 12.52 49.59 27.14
CA SER A 19 12.16 49.11 28.50
C SER A 19 13.14 49.34 29.67
N GLY A 20 12.51 49.69 30.80
CA GLY A 20 13.04 50.05 32.12
C GLY A 20 12.37 51.36 32.56
N GLY A 21 11.31 51.42 33.36
CA GLY A 21 10.85 50.57 34.46
C GLY A 21 10.74 51.51 35.67
N ASP A 22 9.56 51.61 36.31
CA ASP A 22 9.46 51.96 37.74
C ASP A 22 8.03 51.80 38.30
N ASP A 23 8.02 51.38 39.56
CA ASP A 23 6.94 50.83 40.39
C ASP A 23 5.82 51.80 40.82
N ALA A 24 4.60 51.28 40.97
CA ALA A 24 3.63 51.74 41.97
C ALA A 24 2.56 50.66 42.28
N GLU A 25 2.29 50.45 43.57
CA GLU A 25 1.32 49.53 44.17
C GLU A 25 -0.12 49.67 43.64
N SER A 26 -0.84 48.54 43.51
CA SER A 26 -2.11 48.26 44.21
C SER A 26 -2.96 47.18 43.50
N THR A 27 -3.52 46.30 44.32
CA THR A 27 -4.54 45.25 44.14
C THR A 27 -5.44 45.27 42.89
N GLY A 28 -5.62 44.09 42.26
CA GLY A 28 -6.93 43.63 41.81
C GLY A 28 -7.09 43.19 40.35
N THR A 29 -7.36 41.90 40.17
CA THR A 29 -8.17 41.27 39.11
C THR A 29 -7.59 41.09 37.71
N ALA A 30 -7.71 39.86 37.22
CA ALA A 30 -7.30 39.38 35.91
C ALA A 30 -8.12 39.97 34.75
N THR A 31 -7.43 40.34 33.67
CA THR A 31 -7.98 40.40 32.31
C THR A 31 -6.85 40.16 31.30
N VAL A 32 -7.05 39.13 30.49
CA VAL A 32 -6.24 38.76 29.32
C VAL A 32 -6.55 39.75 28.20
N THR A 33 -5.54 40.35 27.59
CA THR A 33 -5.68 41.02 26.29
C THR A 33 -4.60 40.52 25.35
N ASP A 34 -5.07 39.68 24.42
CA ASP A 34 -4.52 39.40 23.10
C ASP A 34 -3.87 40.64 22.47
N THR A 35 -2.64 40.47 21.96
CA THR A 35 -2.13 41.30 20.87
C THR A 35 -1.67 40.33 19.78
N PRO A 36 -2.29 40.32 18.59
CA PRO A 36 -1.95 39.36 17.55
C PRO A 36 -0.62 39.76 16.92
N ASP A 37 0.35 38.87 17.04
CA ASP A 37 1.64 38.99 16.40
C ASP A 37 1.47 38.79 14.89
N ASN A 38 1.68 39.87 14.14
CA ASN A 38 1.58 39.92 12.69
C ASN A 38 2.91 39.45 12.10
N ASN A 39 3.12 38.14 12.06
CA ASN A 39 4.18 37.50 11.29
C ASN A 39 3.56 36.53 10.29
N SER A 40 3.71 36.91 9.02
CA SER A 40 3.62 36.07 7.83
C SER A 40 2.36 35.22 7.67
N ALA A 41 1.55 35.58 6.66
CA ALA A 41 0.55 34.69 6.08
C ALA A 41 1.23 33.46 5.44
N GLU A 42 1.74 32.55 6.27
CA GLU A 42 1.94 31.16 5.89
C GLU A 42 0.56 30.52 5.85
N ASP A 43 0.27 29.89 4.72
CA ASP A 43 -0.98 29.23 4.34
C ASP A 43 -1.53 28.39 5.51
N SER A 44 -2.38 28.99 6.36
CA SER A 44 -2.93 28.33 7.55
C SER A 44 -3.90 27.25 7.09
N PHE A 45 -3.36 26.07 6.81
CA PHE A 45 -4.15 24.93 6.42
C PHE A 45 -4.94 24.44 7.63
N THR A 46 -6.27 24.50 7.53
CA THR A 46 -7.19 24.00 8.55
C THR A 46 -8.27 23.17 7.87
N LEU A 47 -8.66 22.06 8.49
CA LEU A 47 -9.85 21.31 8.12
C LEU A 47 -11.02 21.72 9.00
N THR A 48 -12.19 21.93 8.40
CA THR A 48 -13.46 22.07 9.11
C THR A 48 -13.84 20.75 9.81
N GLU A 49 -14.71 20.80 10.82
CA GLU A 49 -15.17 19.59 11.51
C GLU A 49 -15.85 18.61 10.54
N SER A 50 -16.64 19.11 9.59
CA SER A 50 -17.27 18.25 8.56
C SER A 50 -16.26 17.57 7.65
N GLU A 51 -15.14 18.24 7.33
CA GLU A 51 -14.08 17.65 6.51
C GLU A 51 -13.29 16.61 7.32
N LYS A 52 -13.02 16.88 8.60
CA LYS A 52 -12.39 15.90 9.50
C LYS A 52 -13.24 14.64 9.62
N ASP A 53 -14.56 14.79 9.79
CA ASP A 53 -15.50 13.68 9.85
C ASP A 53 -15.50 12.87 8.54
N ALA A 54 -15.53 13.54 7.39
CA ALA A 54 -15.49 12.88 6.08
C ALA A 54 -14.19 12.10 5.86
N VAL A 55 -13.02 12.71 6.14
CA VAL A 55 -11.73 12.02 6.09
C VAL A 55 -11.74 10.83 7.04
N GLY A 56 -12.20 11.01 8.27
CA GLY A 56 -12.29 9.97 9.28
C GLY A 56 -13.14 8.78 8.84
N GLU A 57 -14.29 9.02 8.19
CA GLU A 57 -15.18 7.96 7.72
C GLU A 57 -14.56 7.16 6.55
N ILE A 58 -13.98 7.85 5.57
CA ILE A 58 -13.25 7.21 4.45
C ILE A 58 -12.11 6.32 4.99
N SER A 59 -11.33 6.91 5.89
CA SER A 59 -10.20 6.28 6.57
C SER A 59 -10.65 5.06 7.40
N ASN A 60 -11.78 5.14 8.10
CA ASN A 60 -12.32 4.05 8.91
C ASN A 60 -12.80 2.87 8.05
N ILE A 61 -13.50 3.12 6.94
CA ILE A 61 -13.99 2.05 6.05
C ILE A 61 -12.81 1.33 5.37
N SER A 62 -11.84 2.11 4.86
CA SER A 62 -10.66 1.55 4.21
C SER A 62 -9.79 0.74 5.18
N MET A 63 -9.51 1.26 6.38
CA MET A 63 -8.76 0.54 7.41
C MET A 63 -9.52 -0.65 8.01
N GLY A 64 -10.85 -0.63 8.09
CA GLY A 64 -11.64 -1.78 8.55
C GLY A 64 -11.48 -3.00 7.62
N THR A 65 -11.38 -2.76 6.31
CA THR A 65 -11.05 -3.81 5.33
C THR A 65 -9.62 -4.31 5.54
N ALA A 66 -8.69 -3.37 5.74
CA ALA A 66 -7.28 -3.63 6.02
C ALA A 66 -7.07 -4.49 7.28
N ALA A 67 -7.83 -4.22 8.35
CA ALA A 67 -7.83 -4.99 9.59
C ALA A 67 -8.19 -6.46 9.37
N THR A 68 -9.09 -6.75 8.42
CA THR A 68 -9.48 -8.13 8.08
C THR A 68 -8.32 -8.87 7.40
N THR A 69 -7.55 -8.19 6.55
CA THR A 69 -6.34 -8.75 5.93
C THR A 69 -5.28 -9.03 6.98
N LEU A 70 -4.98 -8.09 7.88
CA LEU A 70 -4.06 -8.34 9.00
C LEU A 70 -4.55 -9.48 9.88
N SER A 71 -5.86 -9.55 10.17
CA SER A 71 -6.40 -10.64 10.98
C SER A 71 -6.11 -12.00 10.37
N SER A 72 -6.22 -12.10 9.05
CA SER A 72 -5.94 -13.33 8.31
C SER A 72 -4.44 -13.66 8.32
N LEU A 73 -3.58 -12.65 8.17
CA LEU A 73 -2.12 -12.83 8.17
C LEU A 73 -1.58 -13.24 9.54
N LEU A 74 -2.10 -12.62 10.60
CA LEU A 74 -1.64 -12.85 11.97
C LEU A 74 -2.34 -14.03 12.65
N SER A 75 -3.36 -14.62 12.00
CA SER A 75 -4.25 -15.62 12.62
C SER A 75 -4.81 -15.15 13.98
N GLN A 76 -5.01 -13.84 14.12
CA GLN A 76 -5.46 -13.17 15.34
C GLN A 76 -6.55 -12.19 14.97
N LYS A 77 -7.49 -11.94 15.89
CA LYS A 77 -8.51 -10.92 15.63
C LYS A 77 -7.89 -9.53 15.72
N VAL A 78 -7.89 -8.80 14.61
CA VAL A 78 -7.47 -7.39 14.55
C VAL A 78 -8.72 -6.52 14.46
N ASN A 79 -8.81 -5.54 15.34
CA ASN A 79 -9.86 -4.53 15.33
C ASN A 79 -9.24 -3.15 15.20
N ILE A 80 -9.67 -2.38 14.21
CA ILE A 80 -9.27 -0.99 14.01
C ILE A 80 -10.54 -0.15 14.11
N THR A 81 -10.53 0.85 15.00
CA THR A 81 -11.71 1.67 15.27
C THR A 81 -11.57 3.08 14.71
N THR A 82 -12.69 3.83 14.75
CA THR A 82 -12.80 5.20 14.26
C THR A 82 -11.62 6.07 14.68
N PRO A 83 -11.01 6.78 13.73
CA PRO A 83 -9.84 7.60 14.03
C PRO A 83 -10.20 8.95 14.64
N LYS A 84 -9.21 9.57 15.27
CA LYS A 84 -9.19 11.01 15.53
C LYS A 84 -8.44 11.71 14.39
N VAL A 85 -9.07 12.69 13.74
CA VAL A 85 -8.49 13.45 12.64
C VAL A 85 -8.14 14.86 13.11
N GLU A 86 -6.90 15.27 12.91
CA GLU A 86 -6.45 16.64 13.21
C GLU A 86 -5.40 17.13 12.23
N VAL A 87 -5.22 18.44 12.15
CA VAL A 87 -4.07 19.03 11.44
C VAL A 87 -2.95 19.17 12.46
N ALA A 88 -1.77 18.66 12.12
CA ALA A 88 -0.60 18.66 12.99
C ALA A 88 0.65 19.11 12.24
N THR A 89 1.63 19.58 12.98
CA THR A 89 2.99 19.85 12.50
C THR A 89 3.94 18.74 12.93
N TRP A 90 5.15 18.74 12.37
CA TRP A 90 6.21 17.83 12.82
C TRP A 90 6.53 18.00 14.30
N ASP A 91 6.52 19.24 14.80
CA ASP A 91 6.74 19.53 16.21
C ASP A 91 5.65 18.92 17.09
N ASP A 92 4.38 19.02 16.70
CA ASP A 92 3.26 18.45 17.45
C ASP A 92 3.39 16.92 17.53
N LEU A 93 3.65 16.27 16.38
CA LEU A 93 3.86 14.82 16.30
C LEU A 93 5.04 14.37 17.17
N SER A 94 6.14 15.13 17.16
CA SER A 94 7.34 14.83 17.93
C SER A 94 7.14 14.89 19.45
N ARG A 95 6.18 15.70 19.92
CA ARG A 95 5.86 15.83 21.35
C ARG A 95 4.89 14.76 21.84
N GLU A 96 4.00 14.31 20.95
CA GLU A 96 2.93 13.37 21.31
C GLU A 96 3.37 11.90 21.22
N TYR A 97 4.39 11.60 20.40
CA TYR A 97 4.76 10.22 20.11
C TYR A 97 6.18 9.86 20.54
N ASP A 98 6.28 8.75 21.28
CA ASP A 98 7.54 8.21 21.76
C ASP A 98 8.34 7.56 20.62
N ARG A 99 9.66 7.80 20.62
CA ARG A 99 10.65 7.17 19.73
C ARG A 99 11.39 6.08 20.52
N PRO A 100 11.81 4.98 19.87
CA PRO A 100 11.81 4.75 18.41
C PRO A 100 10.47 4.26 17.85
N CYS A 101 10.20 4.61 16.59
CA CYS A 101 9.02 4.16 15.84
C CYS A 101 9.37 3.78 14.41
N VAL A 102 8.52 2.97 13.78
CA VAL A 102 8.66 2.60 12.36
C VAL A 102 7.72 3.47 11.54
N MET A 103 8.28 4.16 10.55
CA MET A 103 7.53 4.94 9.57
C MET A 103 7.57 4.22 8.22
N MET A 104 6.39 3.99 7.65
CA MET A 104 6.24 3.35 6.34
C MET A 104 5.65 4.33 5.35
N GLN A 105 6.39 4.56 4.27
CA GLN A 105 5.99 5.46 3.20
C GLN A 105 5.29 4.67 2.11
N ILE A 106 4.06 5.07 1.80
CA ILE A 106 3.21 4.45 0.79
C ILE A 106 2.91 5.52 -0.26
N SER A 107 3.36 5.33 -1.49
CA SER A 107 3.00 6.22 -2.60
C SER A 107 1.87 5.61 -3.42
N TYR A 108 0.87 6.43 -3.76
CA TYR A 108 -0.19 6.03 -4.70
C TYR A 108 0.27 6.26 -6.14
N LYS A 109 0.08 5.24 -6.99
CA LYS A 109 0.52 5.24 -8.40
C LYS A 109 -0.58 5.64 -9.37
N GLU A 110 -1.82 5.28 -9.05
CA GLU A 110 -2.98 5.49 -9.90
C GLU A 110 -4.19 5.82 -9.02
N GLY A 111 -5.08 6.68 -9.51
CA GLY A 111 -6.34 6.99 -8.85
C GLY A 111 -6.28 7.98 -7.69
N LEU A 112 -5.12 8.12 -7.05
CA LEU A 112 -4.85 9.15 -6.03
C LEU A 112 -3.43 9.64 -6.24
N ALA A 113 -3.22 10.95 -6.10
CA ALA A 113 -1.90 11.54 -6.13
C ALA A 113 -1.45 11.86 -4.71
N GLY A 114 -0.36 11.24 -4.26
CA GLY A 114 0.25 11.60 -2.98
C GLY A 114 0.96 10.46 -2.28
N ASN A 115 1.53 10.83 -1.14
CA ASN A 115 2.19 9.93 -0.21
C ASN A 115 1.35 9.81 1.06
N ASN A 116 1.28 8.61 1.63
CA ASN A 116 0.72 8.34 2.93
C ASN A 116 1.84 7.76 3.80
N VAL A 117 2.01 8.30 5.01
CA VAL A 117 2.97 7.76 5.97
C VAL A 117 2.22 7.05 7.07
N LEU A 118 2.49 5.75 7.25
CA LEU A 118 1.97 4.96 8.36
C LEU A 118 3.01 4.89 9.47
N ILE A 119 2.61 5.16 10.72
CA ILE A 119 3.51 5.13 11.88
C ILE A 119 3.04 4.06 12.85
N LEU A 120 3.97 3.19 13.27
CA LEU A 120 3.78 2.16 14.29
C LEU A 120 4.84 2.27 15.38
N LYS A 121 4.48 1.93 16.62
CA LYS A 121 5.45 1.80 17.71
C LYS A 121 6.38 0.64 17.45
N GLU A 122 7.63 0.77 17.87
CA GLU A 122 8.61 -0.33 17.78
C GLU A 122 8.07 -1.63 18.40
N ASN A 123 7.50 -1.56 19.60
CA ASN A 123 7.01 -2.73 20.31
C ASN A 123 5.89 -3.46 19.54
N ASP A 124 4.98 -2.71 18.91
CA ASP A 124 3.89 -3.28 18.13
C ASP A 124 4.43 -4.01 16.90
N VAL A 125 5.44 -3.44 16.24
CA VAL A 125 6.11 -4.10 15.10
C VAL A 125 6.74 -5.42 15.51
N LYS A 126 7.43 -5.47 16.66
CA LYS A 126 8.03 -6.73 17.15
C LYS A 126 6.97 -7.79 17.42
N ILE A 127 5.85 -7.43 18.06
CA ILE A 127 4.75 -8.35 18.33
C ILE A 127 4.10 -8.85 17.02
N ILE A 128 3.80 -7.95 16.10
CA ILE A 128 3.17 -8.29 14.80
C ILE A 128 4.08 -9.24 14.01
N THR A 129 5.38 -8.94 13.92
CA THR A 129 6.32 -9.75 13.16
C THR A 129 6.58 -11.11 13.81
N ASP A 130 6.61 -11.20 15.15
CA ASP A 130 6.65 -12.48 15.85
C ASP A 130 5.43 -13.35 15.52
N LEU A 131 4.22 -12.77 15.54
CA LEU A 131 2.99 -13.46 15.14
C LEU A 131 3.05 -13.94 13.68
N MET A 132 3.57 -13.14 12.76
CA MET A 132 3.74 -13.53 11.35
C MET A 132 4.72 -14.70 11.17
N MET A 133 5.75 -14.77 12.01
CA MET A 133 6.73 -15.85 12.00
C MET A 133 6.24 -17.11 12.73
N GLY A 134 4.97 -17.14 13.17
CA GLY A 134 4.35 -18.26 13.87
C GLY A 134 4.61 -18.27 15.38
N GLY A 135 5.12 -17.16 15.93
CA GLY A 135 5.35 -16.94 17.34
C GLY A 135 4.06 -16.69 18.13
N THR A 136 4.22 -16.27 19.38
CA THR A 136 3.11 -16.07 20.33
C THR A 136 2.77 -14.59 20.56
N GLY A 137 3.51 -13.69 19.90
CA GLY A 137 3.48 -12.26 20.16
C GLY A 137 4.22 -11.86 21.43
N THR A 138 5.08 -12.74 21.98
CA THR A 138 5.88 -12.44 23.18
C THR A 138 7.26 -11.94 22.78
N ALA A 139 7.29 -10.80 22.11
CA ALA A 139 8.54 -10.18 21.72
C ALA A 139 9.31 -9.63 22.93
N ASN A 140 10.64 -9.74 22.89
CA ASN A 140 11.49 -9.12 23.91
C ASN A 140 11.55 -7.61 23.68
N PRO A 141 11.09 -6.76 24.63
CA PRO A 141 11.13 -5.32 24.46
C PRO A 141 12.56 -4.77 24.30
N ASP A 142 13.55 -5.43 24.90
CA ASP A 142 14.96 -5.01 24.88
C ASP A 142 15.72 -5.44 23.61
N GLU A 143 15.13 -6.29 22.76
CA GLU A 143 15.75 -6.70 21.51
C GLU A 143 15.52 -5.62 20.44
N PRO A 144 16.56 -5.06 19.80
CA PRO A 144 16.37 -4.01 18.80
C PRO A 144 15.66 -4.53 17.54
N LEU A 145 14.98 -3.64 16.81
CA LEU A 145 14.46 -3.98 15.49
C LEU A 145 15.58 -4.41 14.54
N SER A 146 15.32 -5.47 13.78
CA SER A 146 16.25 -6.03 12.80
C SER A 146 15.70 -5.78 11.39
N GLU A 147 16.55 -5.92 10.38
CA GLU A 147 16.11 -5.86 8.96
C GLU A 147 15.02 -6.90 8.65
N LEU A 148 15.04 -8.05 9.33
CA LEU A 148 14.00 -9.06 9.20
C LEU A 148 12.66 -8.55 9.71
N HIS A 149 12.64 -7.88 10.86
CA HIS A 149 11.43 -7.25 11.40
C HIS A 149 10.89 -6.19 10.44
N LEU A 150 11.75 -5.31 9.91
CA LEU A 150 11.35 -4.27 8.95
C LEU A 150 10.81 -4.85 7.63
N SER A 151 11.41 -5.94 7.14
CA SER A 151 10.95 -6.61 5.92
C SER A 151 9.61 -7.32 6.14
N ALA A 152 9.45 -8.02 7.27
CA ALA A 152 8.22 -8.72 7.60
C ALA A 152 7.05 -7.75 7.80
N ILE A 153 7.25 -6.67 8.56
CA ILE A 153 6.20 -5.66 8.74
C ILE A 153 5.88 -4.96 7.42
N GLY A 154 6.89 -4.65 6.61
CA GLY A 154 6.70 -4.08 5.27
C GLY A 154 5.80 -4.95 4.40
N GLU A 155 6.00 -6.27 4.41
CA GLU A 155 5.17 -7.22 3.67
C GLU A 155 3.73 -7.29 4.21
N ALA A 156 3.54 -7.37 5.52
CA ALA A 156 2.19 -7.33 6.11
C ALA A 156 1.46 -6.04 5.75
N MET A 157 2.18 -4.92 5.77
CA MET A 157 1.63 -3.59 5.53
C MET A 157 1.37 -3.35 4.05
N ASN A 158 2.19 -3.93 3.15
CA ASN A 158 1.92 -3.97 1.71
C ASN A 158 0.57 -4.67 1.43
N GLN A 159 0.34 -5.82 2.05
CA GLN A 159 -0.91 -6.56 1.88
C GLN A 159 -2.10 -5.84 2.53
N MET A 160 -1.92 -5.28 3.72
CA MET A 160 -2.93 -4.47 4.41
C MET A 160 -3.32 -3.23 3.60
N MET A 161 -2.34 -2.47 3.12
CA MET A 161 -2.60 -1.25 2.35
C MET A 161 -3.16 -1.57 0.97
N GLY A 162 -2.80 -2.71 0.37
CA GLY A 162 -3.38 -3.17 -0.89
C GLY A 162 -4.89 -3.44 -0.77
N SER A 163 -5.33 -4.04 0.34
CA SER A 163 -6.77 -4.23 0.58
C SER A 163 -7.48 -2.93 0.95
N ALA A 164 -6.82 -2.03 1.67
CA ALA A 164 -7.34 -0.67 1.91
C ALA A 164 -7.52 0.10 0.59
N ALA A 165 -6.54 0.04 -0.32
CA ALA A 165 -6.60 0.65 -1.65
C ALA A 165 -7.73 0.05 -2.50
N THR A 166 -7.93 -1.27 -2.44
CA THR A 166 -9.06 -1.94 -3.10
C THR A 166 -10.42 -1.50 -2.54
N SER A 167 -10.50 -1.30 -1.22
CA SER A 167 -11.70 -0.78 -0.54
C SER A 167 -12.01 0.65 -0.98
N MET A 168 -11.01 1.54 -0.97
CA MET A 168 -11.14 2.90 -1.51
C MET A 168 -11.51 2.91 -2.99
N SER A 169 -10.95 1.98 -3.77
CA SER A 169 -11.23 1.87 -5.20
C SER A 169 -12.70 1.56 -5.47
N SER A 170 -13.28 0.66 -4.65
CA SER A 170 -14.70 0.31 -4.70
C SER A 170 -15.58 1.45 -4.20
N MET A 171 -15.17 2.14 -3.13
CA MET A 171 -15.89 3.27 -2.55
C MET A 171 -16.02 4.44 -3.54
N PHE A 172 -14.93 4.77 -4.23
CA PHE A 172 -14.87 5.91 -5.15
C PHE A 172 -15.14 5.53 -6.62
N ASN A 173 -15.38 4.25 -6.89
CA ASN A 173 -15.53 3.72 -8.26
C ASN A 173 -14.39 4.18 -9.19
N ARG A 174 -13.17 4.21 -8.66
CA ARG A 174 -11.95 4.67 -9.33
C ARG A 174 -10.85 3.67 -9.03
N LYS A 175 -10.05 3.26 -10.01
CA LYS A 175 -8.93 2.35 -9.75
C LYS A 175 -7.89 3.07 -8.90
N ILE A 176 -7.57 2.52 -7.72
CA ILE A 176 -6.56 3.05 -6.81
C ILE A 176 -5.46 1.99 -6.65
N ASP A 177 -4.22 2.38 -6.94
CA ASP A 177 -3.06 1.49 -6.87
C ASP A 177 -1.94 2.11 -6.02
N ILE A 178 -1.19 1.27 -5.33
CA ILE A 178 -0.12 1.68 -4.40
C ILE A 178 1.22 1.05 -4.76
N SER A 179 2.28 1.72 -4.35
CA SER A 179 3.63 1.16 -4.32
C SER A 179 3.84 0.29 -3.07
N PRO A 180 4.74 -0.71 -3.15
CA PRO A 180 5.23 -1.38 -1.96
C PRO A 180 5.78 -0.36 -0.95
N PRO A 181 5.38 -0.44 0.33
CA PRO A 181 5.81 0.53 1.33
C PRO A 181 7.30 0.42 1.62
N VAL A 182 7.93 1.58 1.85
CA VAL A 182 9.32 1.66 2.33
C VAL A 182 9.31 1.88 3.83
N ALA A 183 9.86 0.94 4.61
CA ALA A 183 9.90 0.99 6.06
C ALA A 183 11.23 1.56 6.56
N ASN A 184 11.17 2.65 7.32
CA ASN A 184 12.33 3.27 7.94
C ASN A 184 12.15 3.32 9.47
N LEU A 185 13.22 3.02 10.21
CA LEU A 185 13.27 3.19 11.65
C LEU A 185 13.62 4.64 12.00
N VAL A 186 12.87 5.23 12.94
CA VAL A 186 13.08 6.60 13.40
C VAL A 186 13.42 6.58 14.87
N GLU A 187 14.68 6.86 15.19
CA GLU A 187 15.20 6.75 16.57
C GLU A 187 15.29 8.10 17.28
N THR A 188 15.57 9.20 16.57
CA THR A 188 16.02 10.45 17.21
C THR A 188 15.18 11.66 16.84
N TYR A 189 14.95 12.53 17.83
CA TYR A 189 14.68 13.99 17.81
C TYR A 189 14.86 14.73 16.48
N ASN A 190 16.09 14.67 16.01
CA ASN A 190 16.67 15.78 15.29
C ASN A 190 16.68 15.50 13.79
N GLU A 191 15.87 16.30 13.10
CA GLU A 191 15.76 16.46 11.66
C GLU A 191 14.86 15.45 10.96
N LEU A 192 13.97 15.99 10.12
CA LEU A 192 13.38 15.28 9.00
C LEU A 192 14.55 14.83 8.13
N ASP A 193 15.03 13.63 8.39
CA ASP A 193 16.17 13.02 7.71
C ASP A 193 15.94 13.02 6.18
N GLU A 194 16.99 12.89 5.36
CA GLU A 194 16.86 12.87 3.88
C GLU A 194 15.89 11.77 3.39
N GLY A 195 15.68 10.74 4.21
CA GLY A 195 14.73 9.66 3.95
C GLY A 195 13.26 9.98 4.24
N MET A 196 12.91 11.17 4.77
CA MET A 196 11.54 11.53 5.13
C MET A 196 10.79 12.26 4.01
N PRO A 197 9.48 12.04 3.84
CA PRO A 197 8.70 12.78 2.85
C PRO A 197 8.71 14.29 3.11
N ALA A 198 9.05 15.05 2.07
CA ALA A 198 9.16 16.51 2.14
C ALA A 198 7.88 17.23 2.62
N PHE A 199 6.71 16.61 2.49
CA PHE A 199 5.44 17.18 2.95
C PHE A 199 5.37 17.33 4.48
N LEU A 200 6.15 16.56 5.23
CA LEU A 200 6.18 16.63 6.69
C LEU A 200 6.82 17.94 7.21
N ASN A 201 7.50 18.69 6.34
CA ASN A 201 7.99 20.05 6.63
C ASN A 201 6.87 21.10 6.69
N LYS A 202 5.65 20.75 6.27
CA LYS A 202 4.47 21.62 6.27
C LYS A 202 3.39 21.03 7.18
N PRO A 203 2.35 21.80 7.56
CA PRO A 203 1.18 21.24 8.22
C PRO A 203 0.57 20.11 7.39
N PHE A 204 0.28 18.99 8.05
CA PHE A 204 -0.27 17.78 7.44
C PHE A 204 -1.49 17.30 8.22
N VAL A 205 -2.30 16.43 7.60
CA VAL A 205 -3.43 15.80 8.28
C VAL A 205 -2.93 14.54 8.97
N LYS A 206 -3.17 14.44 10.27
CA LYS A 206 -2.92 13.26 11.10
C LYS A 206 -4.23 12.53 11.36
N VAL A 207 -4.27 11.24 11.03
CA VAL A 207 -5.40 10.35 11.27
C VAL A 207 -4.95 9.22 12.19
N ALA A 208 -5.40 9.25 13.43
CA ALA A 208 -4.95 8.35 14.49
C ALA A 208 -6.01 7.29 14.80
N PHE A 209 -5.73 6.02 14.53
CA PHE A 209 -6.65 4.90 14.76
C PHE A 209 -6.23 4.09 15.97
N LYS A 210 -7.20 3.69 16.80
CA LYS A 210 -6.94 2.64 17.79
C LYS A 210 -6.93 1.28 17.12
N MET A 211 -5.91 0.49 17.41
CA MET A 211 -5.70 -0.85 16.91
C MET A 211 -5.57 -1.83 18.06
N GLN A 212 -6.36 -2.91 18.00
CA GLN A 212 -6.31 -4.02 18.93
C GLN A 212 -6.01 -5.33 18.20
N ILE A 213 -5.04 -6.10 18.70
CA ILE A 213 -4.69 -7.43 18.16
C ILE A 213 -4.76 -8.45 19.30
N GLY A 214 -5.83 -9.26 19.29
CA GLY A 214 -6.13 -10.18 20.39
C GLY A 214 -6.09 -9.45 21.75
N ASP A 215 -5.36 -10.02 22.70
CA ASP A 215 -5.05 -9.40 24.00
C ASP A 215 -3.61 -8.87 24.07
N LEU A 216 -2.89 -8.86 22.94
CA LEU A 216 -1.45 -8.61 22.87
C LEU A 216 -1.12 -7.15 22.60
N ILE A 217 -1.95 -6.49 21.76
CA ILE A 217 -1.76 -5.09 21.37
C ILE A 217 -3.06 -4.34 21.64
N ASP A 218 -2.94 -3.22 22.35
CA ASP A 218 -3.93 -2.14 22.43
C ASP A 218 -3.16 -0.83 22.27
N SER A 219 -3.08 -0.35 21.03
CA SER A 219 -2.18 0.74 20.65
C SER A 219 -2.83 1.66 19.61
N GLU A 220 -2.08 2.64 19.16
CA GLU A 220 -2.51 3.61 18.16
C GLU A 220 -1.60 3.57 16.93
N ILE A 221 -2.23 3.40 15.76
CA ILE A 221 -1.58 3.46 14.45
C ILE A 221 -1.98 4.78 13.79
N MET A 222 -1.01 5.52 13.27
CA MET A 222 -1.25 6.86 12.70
C MET A 222 -0.96 6.88 11.21
N GLN A 223 -1.82 7.57 10.46
CA GLN A 223 -1.60 7.91 9.07
C GLN A 223 -1.40 9.41 8.91
N LEU A 224 -0.37 9.80 8.18
CA LEU A 224 -0.09 11.19 7.85
C LEU A 224 -0.34 11.40 6.37
N TYR A 225 -1.19 12.39 6.08
CA TYR A 225 -1.52 12.77 4.71
C TYR A 225 -1.04 14.20 4.43
N PRO A 226 -0.45 14.46 3.26
CA PRO A 226 -0.29 15.81 2.78
C PRO A 226 -1.67 16.47 2.57
N LYS A 227 -1.71 17.80 2.69
CA LYS A 227 -2.91 18.63 2.49
C LYS A 227 -3.65 18.25 1.20
N GLU A 228 -2.90 18.08 0.12
CA GLU A 228 -3.42 17.81 -1.22
C GLU A 228 -4.13 16.45 -1.27
N PHE A 229 -3.59 15.44 -0.60
CA PHE A 229 -4.19 14.10 -0.55
C PHE A 229 -5.50 14.11 0.25
N ALA A 230 -5.53 14.79 1.40
CA ALA A 230 -6.75 14.92 2.18
C ALA A 230 -7.85 15.67 1.41
N GLN A 231 -7.47 16.72 0.66
CA GLN A 231 -8.40 17.42 -0.24
C GLN A 231 -8.90 16.52 -1.36
N GLU A 232 -8.06 15.68 -1.95
CA GLU A 232 -8.50 14.71 -2.97
C GLU A 232 -9.52 13.72 -2.39
N LEU A 233 -9.25 13.17 -1.19
CA LEU A 233 -10.20 12.29 -0.47
C LEU A 233 -11.57 12.97 -0.27
N LEU A 234 -11.57 14.21 0.18
CA LEU A 234 -12.79 14.99 0.41
C LEU A 234 -13.57 15.22 -0.89
N ASN A 235 -12.89 15.62 -1.96
CA ASN A 235 -13.50 15.87 -3.25
C ASN A 235 -14.17 14.61 -3.84
N MET A 236 -13.65 13.42 -3.56
CA MET A 236 -14.28 12.17 -4.00
C MET A 236 -15.44 11.74 -3.11
N PHE A 237 -15.45 12.15 -1.84
CA PHE A 237 -16.47 11.76 -0.87
C PHE A 237 -17.68 12.69 -0.88
N THR A 238 -17.49 13.97 -1.18
CA THR A 238 -18.59 14.87 -1.54
C THR A 238 -18.85 14.72 -3.03
N PRO A 239 -19.85 13.93 -3.48
CA PRO A 239 -20.24 13.97 -4.87
C PRO A 239 -20.59 15.42 -5.19
N SER A 240 -19.90 16.00 -6.16
CA SER A 240 -20.18 17.34 -6.66
C SER A 240 -21.69 17.45 -6.88
N SER A 241 -22.36 18.30 -6.11
CA SER A 241 -23.74 18.69 -6.42
C SER A 241 -23.82 19.43 -7.78
N ASP A 242 -22.67 19.69 -8.40
CA ASP A 242 -22.49 20.19 -9.75
C ASP A 242 -22.71 19.15 -10.86
N ASP A 243 -23.01 17.88 -10.56
CA ASP A 243 -23.59 16.96 -11.57
C ASP A 243 -25.12 17.11 -11.69
N SER A 244 -25.66 18.25 -11.23
CA SER A 244 -27.01 18.73 -11.54
C SER A 244 -27.05 19.54 -12.85
N SER A 245 -25.99 19.58 -13.66
CA SER A 245 -26.12 19.88 -15.08
C SER A 245 -26.62 18.63 -15.80
N ASN A 246 -27.93 18.41 -15.64
CA ASN A 246 -28.74 17.48 -16.39
C ASN A 246 -28.64 17.81 -17.89
N SER A 247 -27.58 17.36 -18.54
CA SER A 247 -27.56 17.11 -19.98
C SER A 247 -28.06 15.69 -20.16
N GLN A 248 -29.38 15.51 -20.07
CA GLN A 248 -29.99 14.39 -20.77
C GLN A 248 -29.46 14.41 -22.22
N PRO A 249 -29.06 13.27 -22.80
CA PRO A 249 -28.94 13.15 -24.24
C PRO A 249 -30.32 13.47 -24.83
N GLN A 250 -30.48 14.71 -25.30
CA GLN A 250 -31.60 15.09 -26.13
C GLN A 250 -31.52 14.22 -27.38
N PRO A 251 -32.57 13.49 -27.78
CA PRO A 251 -32.55 12.76 -29.04
C PRO A 251 -32.25 13.74 -30.17
N GLU A 252 -31.18 13.46 -30.91
CA GLU A 252 -30.75 14.28 -32.05
C GLU A 252 -31.94 14.53 -32.99
N PRO A 253 -32.18 15.79 -33.41
CA PRO A 253 -33.05 16.06 -34.54
C PRO A 253 -32.48 15.36 -35.77
N GLN A 254 -33.24 14.44 -36.34
CA GLN A 254 -32.96 13.87 -37.66
C GLN A 254 -32.67 14.99 -38.66
N PRO A 255 -31.63 14.86 -39.51
CA PRO A 255 -31.35 15.83 -40.56
C PRO A 255 -32.57 15.97 -41.47
N ALA A 256 -33.00 17.21 -41.66
CA ALA A 256 -34.04 17.56 -42.62
C ALA A 256 -33.66 17.07 -44.02
N SER A 257 -34.64 16.42 -44.64
CA SER A 257 -34.65 15.86 -45.99
C SER A 257 -34.09 16.83 -47.02
N GLN A 258 -32.99 16.45 -47.68
CA GLN A 258 -32.63 17.06 -48.96
C GLN A 258 -33.50 16.44 -50.07
N ALA A 259 -34.14 17.31 -50.85
CA ALA A 259 -34.93 16.93 -52.01
C ALA A 259 -34.08 16.16 -53.04
N PRO A 260 -34.57 15.06 -53.63
CA PRO A 260 -33.81 14.34 -54.64
C PRO A 260 -33.89 15.08 -55.99
N VAL A 261 -32.72 15.41 -56.54
CA VAL A 261 -32.55 15.75 -57.95
C VAL A 261 -32.80 14.51 -58.81
N GLN A 262 -33.66 14.67 -59.81
CA GLN A 262 -34.09 13.64 -60.77
C GLN A 262 -32.97 13.33 -61.79
N GLN A 263 -32.74 12.03 -62.04
CA GLN A 263 -32.16 11.54 -63.30
C GLN A 263 -32.93 10.30 -63.80
N PRO A 264 -33.02 10.07 -65.13
CA PRO A 264 -34.14 9.38 -65.77
C PRO A 264 -33.95 7.86 -65.90
N ALA A 265 -35.08 7.13 -65.84
CA ALA A 265 -35.20 5.69 -66.09
C ALA A 265 -35.01 5.30 -67.57
N PRO A 266 -34.60 4.06 -67.87
CA PRO A 266 -35.55 2.99 -68.28
C PRO A 266 -35.14 1.56 -67.76
N GLN A 267 -35.91 0.47 -67.70
CA GLN A 267 -37.26 0.04 -68.12
C GLN A 267 -37.63 -1.32 -67.44
N ALA A 268 -38.94 -1.50 -67.16
CA ALA A 268 -39.84 -2.68 -67.14
C ALA A 268 -39.47 -4.11 -66.61
N GLN A 269 -40.10 -4.49 -65.46
CA GLN A 269 -41.13 -5.56 -65.18
C GLN A 269 -41.06 -6.99 -65.81
N PRO A 270 -41.71 -8.05 -65.24
CA PRO A 270 -42.89 -8.05 -64.32
C PRO A 270 -42.87 -9.02 -63.11
N VAL A 271 -43.86 -8.79 -62.23
CA VAL A 271 -44.23 -9.54 -61.02
C VAL A 271 -45.42 -10.47 -61.32
N GLN A 272 -45.51 -11.64 -60.68
CA GLN A 272 -46.75 -12.43 -60.61
C GLN A 272 -47.16 -12.71 -59.15
N GLN A 273 -48.46 -12.50 -58.93
CA GLN A 273 -49.28 -12.68 -57.73
C GLN A 273 -49.73 -14.16 -57.59
N PRO A 274 -50.23 -14.63 -56.43
CA PRO A 274 -51.67 -14.49 -56.13
C PRO A 274 -52.08 -14.42 -54.64
N ALA A 275 -53.37 -14.08 -54.42
CA ALA A 275 -54.13 -14.06 -53.15
C ALA A 275 -55.03 -15.34 -53.00
N PRO A 276 -56.08 -15.40 -52.15
CA PRO A 276 -56.17 -15.48 -50.67
C PRO A 276 -56.96 -16.74 -50.11
N GLN A 277 -56.92 -16.90 -48.76
CA GLN A 277 -57.66 -17.72 -47.75
C GLN A 277 -58.82 -18.71 -48.08
N ALA A 278 -58.84 -19.88 -47.39
CA ALA A 278 -60.00 -20.51 -46.68
C ALA A 278 -59.62 -21.77 -45.82
N GLN A 279 -60.44 -22.08 -44.79
CA GLN A 279 -60.47 -23.13 -43.73
C GLN A 279 -60.36 -24.62 -44.20
N SER A 280 -60.16 -25.73 -43.45
CA SER A 280 -60.00 -26.17 -42.03
C SER A 280 -59.49 -27.66 -42.02
N VAL A 281 -59.13 -28.21 -40.83
CA VAL A 281 -59.21 -29.64 -40.33
C VAL A 281 -57.92 -30.14 -39.61
N GLN A 282 -58.17 -30.88 -38.51
CA GLN A 282 -57.34 -31.39 -37.40
C GLN A 282 -56.33 -32.51 -37.75
N GLN A 283 -55.21 -32.62 -36.99
CA GLN A 283 -54.87 -33.69 -36.02
C GLN A 283 -53.41 -33.56 -35.49
N PRO A 284 -53.03 -34.21 -34.36
CA PRO A 284 -52.10 -33.65 -33.38
C PRO A 284 -50.70 -34.30 -33.36
N ASP A 285 -49.74 -33.61 -32.77
CA ASP A 285 -48.61 -34.25 -32.09
C ASP A 285 -48.22 -33.45 -30.83
N MET A 286 -47.76 -34.18 -29.82
CA MET A 286 -47.74 -33.83 -28.40
C MET A 286 -46.29 -33.83 -27.92
N ASN A 287 -45.87 -32.79 -27.18
CA ASN A 287 -44.75 -32.95 -26.25
C ASN A 287 -44.91 -32.01 -25.06
N MET A 288 -44.94 -32.60 -23.86
CA MET A 288 -44.93 -31.89 -22.59
C MET A 288 -43.96 -32.58 -21.62
N GLN A 289 -43.24 -31.75 -20.87
CA GLN A 289 -42.33 -32.06 -19.77
C GLN A 289 -42.95 -33.00 -18.73
N GLN A 290 -42.13 -33.79 -18.02
CA GLN A 290 -41.81 -33.59 -16.58
C GLN A 290 -41.10 -34.83 -15.97
N ALA A 291 -40.32 -34.52 -14.94
CA ALA A 291 -39.49 -35.35 -14.06
C ALA A 291 -40.12 -36.64 -13.49
N GLY A 292 -39.26 -37.61 -13.14
CA GLY A 292 -39.62 -38.75 -12.29
C GLY A 292 -38.52 -39.81 -12.18
N MET A 293 -38.27 -40.26 -10.95
CA MET A 293 -37.21 -41.16 -10.49
C MET A 293 -37.21 -42.61 -11.06
N MET A 294 -36.04 -43.24 -10.86
CA MET A 294 -35.79 -44.65 -10.49
C MET A 294 -35.68 -45.71 -11.60
N GLY A 295 -34.61 -46.52 -11.53
CA GLY A 295 -34.64 -47.92 -11.93
C GLY A 295 -33.69 -48.37 -13.04
N GLN A 296 -32.52 -48.87 -12.63
CA GLN A 296 -31.97 -50.20 -12.97
C GLN A 296 -31.86 -50.65 -14.46
N ALA A 297 -30.59 -50.89 -14.87
CA ALA A 297 -30.04 -52.08 -15.55
C ALA A 297 -29.46 -51.95 -16.99
N VAL A 298 -28.10 -52.09 -17.09
CA VAL A 298 -27.24 -53.03 -17.89
C VAL A 298 -27.43 -53.14 -19.44
N PRO A 299 -26.43 -53.46 -20.34
CA PRO A 299 -25.02 -53.97 -20.20
C PRO A 299 -23.89 -53.40 -21.12
N GLN A 300 -22.64 -53.87 -20.85
CA GLN A 300 -21.50 -54.23 -21.76
C GLN A 300 -20.71 -53.10 -22.49
N GLN A 301 -19.39 -53.13 -22.74
CA GLN A 301 -18.31 -54.15 -22.74
C GLN A 301 -16.94 -53.42 -22.92
N GLY A 302 -15.81 -53.95 -22.41
CA GLY A 302 -14.47 -53.61 -22.97
C GLY A 302 -13.22 -53.68 -22.05
N MET A 303 -12.46 -54.76 -22.19
CA MET A 303 -11.00 -55.01 -21.98
C MET A 303 -10.11 -54.05 -21.13
N ALA A 304 -9.26 -54.60 -20.24
CA ALA A 304 -7.90 -55.09 -20.57
C ALA A 304 -7.14 -55.64 -19.33
N MET A 305 -6.34 -56.69 -19.61
CA MET A 305 -5.07 -57.20 -19.01
C MET A 305 -4.35 -56.39 -17.90
N GLN A 306 -3.40 -56.87 -17.09
CA GLN A 306 -2.72 -58.14 -16.78
C GLN A 306 -1.57 -57.71 -15.84
N GLN A 307 -1.21 -58.52 -14.83
CA GLN A 307 0.16 -59.02 -14.57
C GLN A 307 0.46 -59.08 -13.06
N GLY A 308 0.62 -60.31 -12.57
CA GLY A 308 1.12 -60.62 -11.23
C GLY A 308 1.75 -62.00 -11.25
N MET A 309 2.97 -62.10 -10.70
CA MET A 309 3.73 -63.30 -10.31
C MET A 309 5.14 -62.85 -9.84
N PRO A 310 5.90 -63.66 -9.05
CA PRO A 310 5.47 -64.44 -7.89
C PRO A 310 6.51 -64.47 -6.72
N MET A 311 6.14 -65.24 -5.69
CA MET A 311 6.80 -65.59 -4.43
C MET A 311 8.18 -66.30 -4.48
N GLN A 312 8.92 -66.19 -3.36
CA GLN A 312 9.83 -67.19 -2.76
C GLN A 312 10.13 -66.76 -1.30
N GLY A 313 10.17 -67.54 -0.20
CA GLY A 313 9.90 -68.95 0.12
C GLY A 313 10.25 -69.24 1.61
N MET A 314 9.72 -70.37 2.13
CA MET A 314 10.29 -71.29 3.16
C MET A 314 10.26 -70.98 4.70
N PRO A 315 10.24 -72.05 5.57
CA PRO A 315 9.27 -72.19 6.68
C PRO A 315 9.85 -72.68 8.05
N TYR A 316 8.95 -73.02 8.99
CA TYR A 316 9.06 -73.86 10.22
C TYR A 316 9.33 -73.22 11.58
N GLY A 317 8.52 -73.61 12.59
CA GLY A 317 8.83 -73.44 14.02
C GLY A 317 7.70 -73.86 14.98
N TYR A 318 7.86 -75.03 15.61
CA TYR A 318 7.02 -75.67 16.64
C TYR A 318 6.88 -74.86 17.96
N GLY A 319 5.78 -75.03 18.72
CA GLY A 319 5.75 -74.68 20.16
C GLY A 319 4.38 -74.74 20.87
N MET A 320 4.26 -75.59 21.89
CA MET A 320 3.10 -75.93 22.73
C MET A 320 2.42 -74.79 23.52
N PRO A 321 1.19 -75.03 24.05
CA PRO A 321 0.47 -74.11 24.92
C PRO A 321 0.86 -74.30 26.40
N MET A 322 0.84 -73.23 27.20
CA MET A 322 0.79 -73.37 28.66
C MET A 322 -0.24 -72.44 29.30
N GLN A 323 -1.09 -73.10 30.05
CA GLN A 323 -2.17 -72.65 30.92
C GLN A 323 -1.61 -72.11 32.24
N GLY A 324 -2.13 -71.00 32.75
CA GLY A 324 -1.98 -70.68 34.17
C GLY A 324 -2.13 -69.21 34.57
N MET A 325 -2.92 -69.01 35.64
CA MET A 325 -2.90 -67.90 36.59
C MET A 325 -3.78 -66.65 36.33
N MET A 326 -5.01 -66.75 36.84
CA MET A 326 -5.58 -65.91 37.90
C MET A 326 -4.95 -64.52 38.14
N GLY A 327 -5.69 -63.48 37.77
CA GLY A 327 -5.58 -62.14 38.32
C GLY A 327 -6.85 -61.34 38.02
N GLN A 328 -7.70 -61.16 39.03
CA GLN A 328 -8.80 -60.18 38.97
C GLN A 328 -8.22 -58.76 38.86
N PRO A 329 -8.92 -57.88 38.13
CA PRO A 329 -9.07 -56.52 38.64
C PRO A 329 -10.54 -56.05 38.69
N MET A 330 -10.76 -55.18 39.67
CA MET A 330 -11.96 -54.42 40.01
C MET A 330 -12.49 -53.54 38.85
N PRO A 331 -13.77 -53.13 38.85
CA PRO A 331 -14.35 -52.30 37.81
C PRO A 331 -13.89 -50.85 37.97
N MET A 332 -13.25 -50.29 36.94
CA MET A 332 -12.90 -48.87 36.87
C MET A 332 -13.83 -48.16 35.88
N GLN A 333 -14.37 -47.03 36.35
CA GLN A 333 -15.31 -46.15 35.65
C GLN A 333 -14.76 -45.66 34.31
N GLY A 334 -15.71 -45.40 33.41
CA GLY A 334 -15.50 -45.15 31.98
C GLY A 334 -14.50 -44.06 31.63
N TYR A 335 -13.71 -44.39 30.60
CA TYR A 335 -13.04 -43.43 29.73
C TYR A 335 -13.64 -43.54 28.33
N ALA A 336 -14.00 -42.40 27.77
CA ALA A 336 -14.48 -42.28 26.40
C ALA A 336 -13.41 -42.74 25.40
N GLN A 337 -13.83 -43.51 24.40
CA GLN A 337 -12.99 -43.93 23.28
C GLN A 337 -12.60 -42.71 22.42
N PRO A 338 -11.34 -42.58 21.97
CA PRO A 338 -11.01 -41.64 20.90
C PRO A 338 -11.62 -42.14 19.59
N GLN A 339 -12.39 -41.28 18.92
CA GLN A 339 -12.80 -41.51 17.54
C GLN A 339 -11.57 -41.35 16.63
N ASP A 340 -11.25 -42.39 15.85
CA ASP A 340 -10.32 -42.30 14.74
C ASP A 340 -10.83 -41.28 13.71
N VAL A 341 -10.17 -40.14 13.63
CA VAL A 341 -10.39 -39.14 12.58
C VAL A 341 -9.61 -39.59 11.36
N ASN A 342 -10.31 -40.02 10.31
CA ASN A 342 -9.72 -40.44 9.06
C ASN A 342 -9.13 -39.23 8.31
N VAL A 343 -7.81 -39.04 8.40
CA VAL A 343 -7.10 -37.95 7.71
C VAL A 343 -6.62 -38.43 6.33
N ALA A 344 -7.16 -37.84 5.27
CA ALA A 344 -6.68 -38.07 3.90
C ALA A 344 -5.61 -37.03 3.52
N PRO A 345 -4.49 -37.42 2.88
CA PRO A 345 -3.47 -36.48 2.44
C PRO A 345 -3.98 -35.61 1.27
N ALA A 346 -3.72 -34.31 1.34
CA ALA A 346 -4.14 -33.34 0.31
C ALA A 346 -3.38 -33.58 -1.01
N ALA A 347 -4.12 -33.76 -2.10
CA ALA A 347 -3.58 -33.89 -3.44
C ALA A 347 -3.55 -32.50 -4.12
N PHE A 348 -2.35 -31.96 -4.35
CA PHE A 348 -2.17 -30.73 -5.11
C PHE A 348 -2.11 -31.03 -6.61
N GLN A 349 -2.79 -30.22 -7.42
CA GLN A 349 -2.65 -30.29 -8.86
C GLN A 349 -1.26 -29.79 -9.29
N PRO A 350 -0.59 -30.47 -10.24
CA PRO A 350 0.70 -29.99 -10.75
C PRO A 350 0.50 -28.72 -11.58
N PHE A 351 1.38 -27.74 -11.38
CA PHE A 351 1.39 -26.50 -12.16
C PHE A 351 1.64 -26.82 -13.65
N ALA A 352 0.66 -26.53 -14.50
CA ALA A 352 0.81 -26.59 -15.94
C ALA A 352 1.83 -25.51 -16.36
N THR A 353 2.93 -25.94 -16.95
CA THR A 353 3.98 -25.07 -17.49
C THR A 353 3.58 -24.62 -18.90
N ASP A 354 2.59 -23.73 -19.00
CA ASP A 354 2.27 -23.01 -20.25
C ASP A 354 2.69 -21.55 -20.10
N VAL A 355 4.01 -21.33 -20.08
CA VAL A 355 4.59 -19.99 -20.29
C VAL A 355 4.66 -19.73 -21.78
N ASN A 356 3.67 -18.98 -22.28
CA ASN A 356 3.64 -18.50 -23.65
C ASN A 356 4.78 -17.47 -23.86
N PRO A 357 5.78 -17.71 -24.72
CA PRO A 357 6.93 -16.82 -24.90
C PRO A 357 6.59 -15.47 -25.59
N ILE A 358 5.33 -15.28 -25.99
CA ILE A 358 4.84 -14.04 -26.59
C ILE A 358 4.53 -12.98 -25.51
N SER A 359 4.02 -13.38 -24.34
CA SER A 359 3.66 -12.47 -23.24
C SER A 359 4.87 -11.85 -22.54
N GLN A 360 6.08 -12.40 -22.70
CA GLN A 360 7.31 -11.81 -22.16
C GLN A 360 7.77 -10.57 -22.94
N LYS A 361 7.44 -10.46 -24.24
CA LYS A 361 7.81 -9.27 -25.03
C LYS A 361 6.97 -8.05 -24.67
N GLU A 362 5.66 -8.22 -24.45
CA GLU A 362 4.76 -7.13 -24.05
C GLU A 362 5.09 -6.59 -22.65
N ASN A 363 5.49 -7.46 -21.71
CA ASN A 363 5.89 -7.05 -20.36
C ASN A 363 7.20 -6.24 -20.33
N ILE A 364 8.13 -6.49 -21.26
CA ILE A 364 9.38 -5.70 -21.36
C ILE A 364 9.11 -4.35 -22.03
N GLU A 365 8.09 -4.23 -22.88
CA GLU A 365 7.72 -2.94 -23.49
C GLU A 365 7.10 -1.97 -22.48
N LEU A 366 6.33 -2.47 -21.51
CA LEU A 366 5.74 -1.68 -20.42
C LEU A 366 6.75 -1.05 -19.46
N ILE A 367 7.96 -1.61 -19.31
CA ILE A 367 9.01 -1.06 -18.43
C ILE A 367 10.02 -0.15 -19.14
N LYS A 368 9.94 0.01 -20.47
CA LYS A 368 10.87 0.87 -21.22
C LYS A 368 10.70 2.35 -20.89
N ASP A 369 9.50 2.74 -20.48
CA ASP A 369 9.13 4.14 -20.24
C ASP A 369 9.18 4.53 -18.76
N VAL A 370 9.73 3.67 -17.89
CA VAL A 370 9.90 3.98 -16.47
C VAL A 370 11.07 4.96 -16.34
N PRO A 371 10.86 6.19 -15.83
CA PRO A 371 11.95 7.11 -15.56
C PRO A 371 12.86 6.52 -14.48
N LEU A 372 14.16 6.46 -14.74
CA LEU A 372 15.16 5.97 -13.79
C LEU A 372 16.07 7.11 -13.37
N GLU A 373 16.46 7.12 -12.12
CA GLU A 373 17.43 8.09 -11.62
C GLU A 373 18.83 7.68 -12.06
N VAL A 374 19.52 8.59 -12.75
CA VAL A 374 20.90 8.38 -13.19
C VAL A 374 21.82 9.26 -12.33
N THR A 375 22.65 8.61 -11.52
CA THR A 375 23.63 9.29 -10.67
C THR A 375 25.02 9.16 -11.28
N VAL A 376 25.78 10.24 -11.32
CA VAL A 376 27.18 10.24 -11.75
C VAL A 376 28.05 10.48 -10.53
N GLU A 377 28.87 9.49 -10.18
CA GLU A 377 29.79 9.58 -9.06
C GLU A 377 31.20 9.92 -9.54
N LEU A 378 31.70 11.07 -9.07
CA LEU A 378 33.06 11.52 -9.31
C LEU A 378 34.10 10.69 -8.55
N GLY A 379 33.72 10.18 -7.38
CA GLY A 379 34.56 9.38 -6.49
C GLY A 379 33.94 9.23 -5.11
N ARG A 380 34.51 8.34 -4.29
CA ARG A 380 34.06 8.05 -2.92
C ARG A 380 35.20 8.29 -1.94
N THR A 381 34.85 8.63 -0.71
CA THR A 381 35.80 8.68 0.41
C THR A 381 35.10 8.24 1.69
N THR A 382 35.86 7.79 2.68
CA THR A 382 35.33 7.38 3.98
C THR A 382 36.01 8.22 5.06
N LYS A 383 35.21 8.81 5.95
CA LYS A 383 35.65 9.66 7.05
C LYS A 383 34.95 9.23 8.34
N SER A 384 35.55 9.54 9.48
CA SER A 384 34.86 9.33 10.76
C SER A 384 33.77 10.40 10.92
N ILE A 385 32.69 10.09 11.67
CA ILE A 385 31.62 11.05 11.94
C ILE A 385 32.18 12.36 12.53
N LYS A 386 33.19 12.25 13.40
CA LYS A 386 33.88 13.40 13.97
C LYS A 386 34.47 14.31 12.88
N ASP A 387 35.16 13.74 11.89
CA ASP A 387 35.79 14.53 10.82
C ASP A 387 34.74 15.22 9.93
N ILE A 388 33.59 14.58 9.71
CA ILE A 388 32.48 15.13 8.91
C ILE A 388 31.84 16.32 9.64
N LEU A 389 31.65 16.22 10.95
CA LEU A 389 31.11 17.31 11.78
C LEU A 389 32.02 18.54 11.82
N GLU A 390 33.31 18.37 11.52
CA GLU A 390 34.29 19.47 11.42
C GLU A 390 34.29 20.14 10.03
N PHE A 391 33.45 19.70 9.08
CA PHE A 391 33.39 20.29 7.74
C PHE A 391 32.79 21.71 7.78
N ALA A 392 33.52 22.65 7.20
CA ALA A 392 33.10 24.02 6.96
C ALA A 392 33.26 24.41 5.48
N PRO A 393 32.58 25.46 4.99
CA PRO A 393 32.81 25.98 3.64
C PRO A 393 34.30 26.20 3.36
N GLY A 394 34.81 25.58 2.30
CA GLY A 394 36.24 25.58 1.95
C GLY A 394 37.02 24.33 2.38
N THR A 395 36.39 23.39 3.08
CA THR A 395 37.00 22.09 3.41
C THR A 395 37.26 21.29 2.14
N ILE A 396 38.48 20.79 1.99
CA ILE A 396 38.89 19.97 0.84
C ILE A 396 38.64 18.50 1.17
N VAL A 397 37.75 17.87 0.40
CA VAL A 397 37.44 16.44 0.54
C VAL A 397 38.20 15.65 -0.52
N GLU A 398 39.17 14.84 -0.07
CA GLU A 398 39.93 13.96 -0.95
C GLU A 398 39.12 12.70 -1.28
N LEU A 399 38.93 12.45 -2.57
CA LEU A 399 38.24 11.27 -3.11
C LEU A 399 39.24 10.18 -3.50
N ASN A 400 38.77 8.95 -3.62
CA ASN A 400 39.58 7.80 -4.04
C ASN A 400 39.97 7.77 -5.53
N LYS A 401 39.43 8.68 -6.35
CA LYS A 401 39.66 8.78 -7.79
C LYS A 401 40.55 9.97 -8.13
N ILE A 402 41.44 9.80 -9.11
CA ILE A 402 42.35 10.85 -9.56
C ILE A 402 41.64 11.73 -10.60
N ALA A 403 41.96 13.03 -10.64
CA ALA A 403 41.45 13.93 -11.67
C ALA A 403 41.77 13.42 -13.09
N GLY A 404 40.73 13.30 -13.93
CA GLY A 404 40.83 12.78 -15.30
C GLY A 404 40.54 11.29 -15.45
N GLU A 405 40.29 10.57 -14.34
CA GLU A 405 39.78 9.21 -14.38
C GLU A 405 38.29 9.16 -14.78
N SER A 406 37.84 8.03 -15.34
CA SER A 406 36.43 7.84 -15.68
C SER A 406 35.54 7.87 -14.43
N VAL A 407 34.41 8.56 -14.54
CA VAL A 407 33.35 8.62 -13.54
C VAL A 407 32.46 7.39 -13.61
N ASP A 408 31.88 7.03 -12.47
CA ASP A 408 30.96 5.90 -12.39
C ASP A 408 29.54 6.42 -12.65
N VAL A 409 28.79 5.70 -13.48
CA VAL A 409 27.40 6.00 -13.78
C VAL A 409 26.54 4.91 -13.18
N LEU A 410 25.66 5.33 -12.28
CA LEU A 410 24.74 4.46 -11.56
C LEU A 410 23.31 4.75 -12.00
N VAL A 411 22.50 3.71 -12.03
CA VAL A 411 21.05 3.80 -12.27
C VAL A 411 20.36 3.15 -11.09
N ASN A 412 19.55 3.93 -10.35
CA ASN A 412 18.96 3.52 -9.07
C ASN A 412 20.00 2.86 -8.12
N GLY A 413 21.18 3.46 -8.00
CA GLY A 413 22.27 2.95 -7.16
C GLY A 413 23.02 1.73 -7.70
N LYS A 414 22.61 1.14 -8.84
CA LYS A 414 23.36 0.06 -9.50
C LYS A 414 24.37 0.66 -10.47
N TYR A 415 25.64 0.28 -10.35
CA TYR A 415 26.67 0.66 -11.31
C TYR A 415 26.44 0.00 -12.68
N VAL A 416 26.26 0.82 -13.72
CA VAL A 416 25.86 0.36 -15.07
C VAL A 416 26.80 0.84 -16.18
N ALA A 417 27.62 1.86 -15.95
CA ALA A 417 28.50 2.38 -17.00
C ALA A 417 29.67 3.20 -16.43
N LYS A 418 30.71 3.38 -17.25
CA LYS A 418 31.77 4.37 -17.06
C LYS A 418 31.60 5.52 -18.04
N GLY A 419 31.95 6.72 -17.60
CA GLY A 419 31.95 7.89 -18.47
C GLY A 419 33.15 8.79 -18.23
N GLU A 420 33.40 9.70 -19.16
CA GLU A 420 34.36 10.79 -19.00
C GLU A 420 33.60 12.11 -18.85
N VAL A 421 34.01 12.94 -17.89
CA VAL A 421 33.44 14.28 -17.74
C VAL A 421 33.94 15.15 -18.89
N VAL A 422 33.01 15.72 -19.63
CA VAL A 422 33.27 16.66 -20.72
C VAL A 422 32.59 17.98 -20.39
N VAL A 423 33.20 19.10 -20.78
CA VAL A 423 32.59 20.42 -20.64
C VAL A 423 32.12 20.86 -22.02
N ILE A 424 30.83 21.14 -22.17
CA ILE A 424 30.22 21.61 -23.40
C ILE A 424 29.50 22.91 -23.08
N GLU A 425 29.89 24.01 -23.71
CA GLU A 425 29.21 25.32 -23.59
C GLU A 425 28.93 25.71 -22.13
N GLU A 426 29.97 25.64 -21.30
CA GLU A 426 29.93 25.95 -19.84
C GLU A 426 29.09 24.98 -18.98
N SER A 427 28.53 23.92 -19.58
CA SER A 427 27.85 22.84 -18.87
C SER A 427 28.75 21.62 -18.72
N PHE A 428 28.67 20.96 -17.56
CA PHE A 428 29.28 19.65 -17.37
C PHE A 428 28.39 18.57 -17.96
N GLY A 429 28.95 17.74 -18.84
CA GLY A 429 28.33 16.56 -19.41
C GLY A 429 29.18 15.32 -19.14
N VAL A 430 28.59 14.14 -19.36
CA VAL A 430 29.29 12.86 -19.19
C VAL A 430 29.18 12.08 -20.49
N ARG A 431 30.33 11.77 -21.09
CA ARG A 431 30.42 10.92 -22.29
C ARG A 431 30.61 9.47 -21.84
N ILE A 432 29.61 8.63 -22.09
CA ILE A 432 29.68 7.20 -21.78
C ILE A 432 30.78 6.53 -22.61
N THR A 433 31.74 5.89 -21.94
CA THR A 433 32.86 5.17 -22.57
C THR A 433 32.62 3.67 -22.60
N GLU A 434 32.00 3.13 -21.54
CA GLU A 434 31.75 1.69 -21.40
C GLU A 434 30.39 1.46 -20.71
N ILE A 435 29.61 0.50 -21.20
CA ILE A 435 28.37 0.04 -20.56
C ILE A 435 28.60 -1.36 -20.01
N ILE A 436 28.32 -1.53 -18.73
CA ILE A 436 28.47 -2.78 -18.00
C ILE A 436 27.09 -3.46 -18.00
N LYS A 437 27.03 -4.64 -18.63
CA LYS A 437 25.79 -5.40 -18.83
C LYS A 437 25.50 -6.35 -17.69
#